data_AF-A0A915D202-F1
#
_entry.id   AF-A0A915D202-F1
#
_cell.length_a   1.000
_cell.length_b   1.000
_cell.length_c   1.000
_cell.angle_alpha   90.00
_cell.angle_beta   90.00
_cell.angle_gamma   90.00
#
_symmetry.space_group_name_H-M   'P 1'
#
loop_
_entity.id
_entity.type
_entity.pdbx_description
1 polymer ?
#
loop_
_entity_poly.entity_id
_entity_poly.type
_entity_poly.pdbx_seq_one_letter_code
_entity_poly.pdbx_strand_id
1 'polypeptide(L)'
;MVKCTTCERSAKIKTAKTGQLQCVECFLPWFEKDVHETIQQLKLFTPGESIAVGRYSYGLNLILLCIDEGIRGYRDDSIREVKKNEADLGLDLTIVSYKQLYGWTMDDIVSKIGKKNNCTFCGVFRRQALDRGALKVELANWSLDTMLTI
;
A
#
# COMPACT_ATOMS: atom_id res chain seq x y z
N MET A 1 -33.50 10.27 -6.41
CA MET A 1 -32.10 9.89 -6.73
C MET A 1 -31.27 11.15 -6.88
N VAL A 2 -30.03 11.15 -6.39
CA VAL A 2 -29.13 12.30 -6.56
C VAL A 2 -28.34 12.12 -7.87
N LYS A 3 -28.33 13.14 -8.73
CA LYS A 3 -27.58 13.13 -9.99
C LYS A 3 -26.10 13.48 -9.76
N CYS A 4 -25.24 13.03 -10.66
CA CYS A 4 -23.84 13.43 -10.70
C CYS A 4 -23.70 14.90 -11.12
N THR A 5 -22.71 15.60 -10.59
CA THR A 5 -22.41 17.01 -10.91
C THR A 5 -21.79 17.18 -12.31
N THR A 6 -21.20 16.11 -12.86
CA THR A 6 -20.49 16.11 -14.16
C THR A 6 -21.31 15.48 -15.30
N CYS A 7 -22.30 14.63 -14.99
CA CYS A 7 -23.20 14.02 -15.97
C CYS A 7 -24.54 13.67 -15.30
N GLU A 8 -25.58 13.37 -16.08
CA GLU A 8 -26.93 13.15 -15.52
C GLU A 8 -27.15 11.81 -14.80
N ARG A 9 -26.13 10.94 -14.75
CA ARG A 9 -26.24 9.60 -14.13
C ARG A 9 -26.36 9.67 -12.61
N SER A 10 -26.80 8.57 -11.99
CA SER A 10 -26.89 8.48 -10.53
C SER A 10 -25.52 8.67 -9.88
N ALA A 11 -25.41 9.65 -8.98
CA ALA A 11 -24.25 9.77 -8.12
C ALA A 11 -24.19 8.59 -7.14
N LYS A 12 -22.96 8.18 -6.79
CA LYS A 12 -22.67 7.16 -5.77
C LYS A 12 -21.52 7.57 -4.84
N ILE A 13 -20.70 8.53 -5.25
CA ILE A 13 -19.46 8.92 -4.56
C ILE A 13 -19.51 10.42 -4.24
N LYS A 14 -19.04 10.81 -3.06
CA LYS A 14 -18.77 12.21 -2.70
C LYS A 14 -17.26 12.42 -2.70
N THR A 15 -16.79 13.37 -3.51
CA THR A 15 -15.36 13.69 -3.61
C THR A 15 -14.86 14.35 -2.31
N ALA A 16 -13.67 13.97 -1.85
CA ALA A 16 -13.09 14.52 -0.62
C ALA A 16 -12.64 16.00 -0.79
N LYS A 17 -12.03 16.33 -1.93
CA LYS A 17 -11.40 17.63 -2.20
C LYS A 17 -12.41 18.76 -2.46
N THR A 18 -13.51 18.48 -3.16
CA THR A 18 -14.48 19.49 -3.63
C THR A 18 -15.90 19.28 -3.13
N GLY A 19 -16.19 18.15 -2.45
CA GLY A 19 -17.52 17.82 -1.95
C GLY A 19 -18.56 17.48 -3.02
N GLN A 20 -18.20 17.51 -4.29
CA GLN A 20 -19.07 17.19 -5.44
C GLN A 20 -19.52 15.74 -5.42
N LEU A 21 -20.70 15.49 -6.01
CA LEU A 21 -21.33 14.16 -6.08
C LEU A 21 -21.13 13.58 -7.48
N GLN A 22 -20.49 12.41 -7.57
CA GLN A 22 -20.09 11.81 -8.84
C GLN A 22 -20.61 10.38 -9.01
N CYS A 23 -20.86 9.99 -10.26
CA CYS A 23 -20.99 8.59 -10.64
C CYS A 23 -19.60 7.96 -10.82
N VAL A 24 -19.51 6.62 -10.76
CA VAL A 24 -18.22 5.89 -10.79
C VAL A 24 -17.39 6.26 -12.03
N GLU A 25 -18.01 6.31 -13.20
CA GLU A 25 -17.33 6.63 -14.47
C GLU A 25 -16.82 8.07 -14.57
N CYS A 26 -17.44 9.04 -13.90
CA CYS A 26 -16.91 10.41 -13.84
C CYS A 26 -15.89 10.58 -12.72
N PHE A 27 -15.99 9.76 -11.66
CA PHE A 27 -15.06 9.78 -10.55
C PHE A 27 -13.68 9.22 -10.94
N LEU A 28 -13.61 8.09 -11.66
CA LEU A 28 -12.32 7.46 -11.96
C LEU A 28 -11.34 8.39 -12.74
N PRO A 29 -11.71 9.03 -13.86
CA PRO A 29 -10.80 9.95 -14.56
C PRO A 29 -10.48 11.22 -13.76
N TRP A 30 -11.42 11.68 -12.93
CA TRP A 30 -11.20 12.82 -12.04
C TRP A 30 -10.19 12.47 -10.94
N PHE A 31 -10.31 11.28 -10.34
CA PHE A 31 -9.43 10.77 -9.29
C PHE A 31 -8.02 10.47 -9.81
N GLU A 32 -7.90 9.81 -10.97
CA GLU A 32 -6.60 9.61 -11.65
C GLU A 32 -5.87 10.93 -11.88
N LYS A 33 -6.60 11.96 -12.32
CA LYS A 33 -6.05 13.30 -12.53
C LYS A 33 -5.69 14.01 -11.23
N ASP A 34 -6.52 13.91 -10.18
CA ASP A 34 -6.25 14.52 -8.87
C ASP A 34 -4.99 13.91 -8.21
N VAL A 35 -4.81 12.60 -8.34
CA VAL A 35 -3.59 11.88 -7.92
C VAL A 35 -2.39 12.33 -8.76
N HIS A 36 -2.52 12.43 -10.08
CA HIS A 36 -1.46 12.91 -10.98
C HIS A 36 -0.97 14.32 -10.63
N GLU A 37 -1.91 15.27 -10.50
CA GLU A 37 -1.62 16.65 -10.12
C GLU A 37 -0.94 16.71 -8.73
N THR A 38 -1.40 15.91 -7.77
CA THR A 38 -0.80 15.83 -6.43
C THR A 38 0.64 15.32 -6.47
N ILE A 39 0.91 14.26 -7.23
CA ILE A 39 2.25 13.70 -7.43
C ILE A 39 3.21 14.75 -8.02
N GLN A 40 2.77 15.48 -9.05
CA GLN A 40 3.58 16.51 -9.71
C GLN A 40 3.80 17.74 -8.83
N GLN A 41 2.75 18.23 -8.15
CA GLN A 41 2.82 19.43 -7.30
C GLN A 41 3.72 19.22 -6.08
N LEU A 42 3.62 18.06 -5.44
CA LEU A 42 4.41 17.73 -4.25
C LEU A 42 5.77 17.10 -4.59
N LYS A 43 6.04 16.82 -5.89
CA LYS A 43 7.24 16.13 -6.37
C LYS A 43 7.54 14.86 -5.58
N LEU A 44 6.52 14.01 -5.42
CA LEU A 44 6.59 12.83 -4.55
C LEU A 44 7.61 11.76 -5.01
N PHE A 45 8.04 11.84 -6.27
CA PHE A 45 8.95 10.89 -6.90
C PHE A 45 9.95 11.60 -7.82
N THR A 46 11.05 10.92 -8.15
CA THR A 46 12.09 11.42 -9.03
C THR A 46 12.12 10.67 -10.37
N PRO A 47 12.58 11.30 -11.48
CA PRO A 47 12.67 10.61 -12.76
C PRO A 47 13.70 9.47 -12.72
N GLY A 48 13.25 8.21 -12.83
CA GLY A 48 14.12 7.05 -12.98
C GLY A 48 13.63 5.72 -12.41
N GLU A 49 12.53 5.68 -11.66
CA GLU A 49 12.25 4.57 -10.71
C GLU A 49 11.51 3.32 -11.32
N SER A 50 10.78 3.41 -12.44
CA SER A 50 10.29 2.32 -13.37
C SER A 50 9.05 1.35 -13.14
N ILE A 51 7.81 1.80 -12.79
CA ILE A 51 6.47 1.14 -13.04
C ILE A 51 5.39 2.17 -13.50
N ALA A 52 4.34 1.66 -14.16
CA ALA A 52 3.17 2.40 -14.68
C ALA A 52 1.86 2.17 -13.89
N VAL A 53 0.96 3.18 -13.86
CA VAL A 53 -0.41 3.02 -13.35
C VAL A 53 -1.42 3.63 -14.33
N GLY A 54 -2.18 2.75 -15.00
CA GLY A 54 -3.45 3.02 -15.72
C GLY A 54 -3.38 3.96 -16.93
N ARG A 55 -3.00 5.22 -16.70
CA ARG A 55 -3.10 6.33 -17.64
C ARG A 55 -1.86 7.22 -17.72
N TYR A 56 -1.02 7.20 -16.68
CA TYR A 56 0.16 8.04 -16.58
C TYR A 56 1.39 7.18 -16.26
N SER A 57 2.44 7.30 -17.07
CA SER A 57 3.72 6.65 -16.82
C SER A 57 4.60 7.59 -16.00
N TYR A 58 4.79 7.26 -14.72
CA TYR A 58 5.69 7.97 -13.82
C TYR A 58 7.07 7.32 -13.77
N GLY A 59 7.11 6.01 -13.97
CA GLY A 59 8.28 5.20 -13.70
C GLY A 59 8.65 5.20 -12.22
N LEU A 60 8.00 4.37 -11.39
CA LEU A 60 8.27 4.09 -9.96
C LEU A 60 8.41 2.58 -9.62
N ASN A 61 9.47 2.05 -9.00
CA ASN A 61 9.54 0.59 -8.73
C ASN A 61 8.61 0.17 -7.58
N LEU A 62 7.40 -0.31 -7.88
CA LEU A 62 6.43 -0.76 -6.86
C LEU A 62 6.69 -2.22 -6.49
N ILE A 63 6.95 -2.44 -5.20
CA ILE A 63 7.18 -3.76 -4.63
C ILE A 63 6.14 -3.96 -3.51
N LEU A 64 5.53 -5.14 -3.46
CA LEU A 64 4.51 -5.43 -2.46
C LEU A 64 5.18 -5.76 -1.13
N LEU A 65 5.11 -4.84 -0.16
CA LEU A 65 5.58 -5.07 1.21
C LEU A 65 4.39 -5.40 2.14
N CYS A 66 4.29 -6.66 2.56
CA CYS A 66 3.26 -7.10 3.51
C CYS A 66 3.84 -7.27 4.91
N ILE A 67 3.33 -6.52 5.88
CA ILE A 67 3.71 -6.66 7.30
C ILE A 67 2.75 -7.63 7.99
N ASP A 68 3.23 -8.82 8.37
CA ASP A 68 2.51 -9.76 9.23
C ASP A 68 2.71 -9.41 10.71
N GLU A 69 1.59 -9.31 11.42
CA GLU A 69 1.55 -8.95 12.84
C GLU A 69 1.37 -10.17 13.76
N GLY A 70 1.13 -11.36 13.18
CA GLY A 70 0.89 -12.59 13.93
C GLY A 70 -0.43 -12.61 14.70
N ILE A 71 -1.49 -12.04 14.13
CA ILE A 71 -2.85 -12.07 14.68
C ILE A 71 -3.59 -13.30 14.14
N ARG A 72 -3.76 -14.33 14.95
CA ARG A 72 -4.37 -15.61 14.54
C ARG A 72 -5.82 -15.43 14.07
N GLY A 73 -6.21 -16.14 13.01
CA GLY A 73 -7.59 -16.19 12.52
C GLY A 73 -8.09 -14.94 11.78
N TYR A 74 -7.27 -13.89 11.65
CA TYR A 74 -7.56 -12.72 10.81
C TYR A 74 -6.55 -12.57 9.65
N ARG A 75 -5.29 -12.97 9.87
CA ARG A 75 -4.24 -12.82 8.87
C ARG A 75 -4.22 -13.87 7.78
N ASP A 76 -4.78 -15.05 8.04
CA ASP A 76 -4.72 -16.20 7.13
C ASP A 76 -5.48 -15.94 5.81
N ASP A 77 -6.59 -15.21 5.88
CA ASP A 77 -7.30 -14.70 4.68
C ASP A 77 -6.54 -13.56 4.01
N SER A 78 -5.99 -12.63 4.80
CA SER A 78 -5.24 -11.49 4.29
C SER A 78 -4.02 -11.91 3.45
N ILE A 79 -3.28 -12.95 3.88
CA ILE A 79 -2.10 -13.45 3.17
C ILE A 79 -2.49 -14.12 1.83
N ARG A 80 -3.67 -14.77 1.76
CA ARG A 80 -4.17 -15.35 0.51
C ARG A 80 -4.51 -14.29 -0.53
N GLU A 81 -5.18 -13.21 -0.14
CA GLU A 81 -5.49 -12.11 -1.07
C GLU A 81 -4.22 -11.37 -1.51
N VAL A 82 -3.23 -11.17 -0.62
CA VAL A 82 -1.95 -10.55 -1.00
C VAL A 82 -1.17 -11.39 -2.02
N LYS A 83 -1.22 -12.73 -1.94
CA LYS A 83 -0.65 -13.63 -2.96
C LYS A 83 -1.41 -13.65 -4.28
N LYS A 84 -2.72 -13.37 -4.29
CA LYS A 84 -3.46 -13.15 -5.54
C LYS A 84 -3.00 -11.84 -6.19
N ASN A 85 -2.91 -10.76 -5.41
CA ASN A 85 -2.43 -9.47 -5.91
C ASN A 85 -1.00 -9.55 -6.48
N GLU A 86 -0.10 -10.34 -5.87
CA GLU A 86 1.22 -10.68 -6.43
C GLU A 86 1.09 -11.27 -7.85
N ALA A 87 0.25 -12.29 -8.04
CA ALA A 87 0.02 -12.94 -9.33
C ALA A 87 -0.72 -12.07 -10.36
N ASP A 88 -1.74 -11.32 -9.92
CA ASP A 88 -2.58 -10.47 -10.78
C ASP A 88 -1.86 -9.20 -11.24
N LEU A 89 -0.94 -8.67 -10.43
CA LEU A 89 -0.18 -7.44 -10.73
C LEU A 89 1.24 -7.73 -11.25
N GLY A 90 1.76 -8.95 -11.07
CA GLY A 90 3.12 -9.32 -11.46
C GLY A 90 4.21 -8.58 -10.68
N LEU A 91 3.95 -8.27 -9.39
CA LEU A 91 4.84 -7.49 -8.54
C LEU A 91 5.45 -8.35 -7.44
N ASP A 92 6.76 -8.23 -7.22
CA ASP A 92 7.48 -8.98 -6.18
C ASP A 92 6.89 -8.75 -4.78
N LEU A 93 6.59 -9.83 -4.07
CA LEU A 93 6.01 -9.80 -2.73
C LEU A 93 7.05 -10.14 -1.66
N THR A 94 7.38 -9.14 -0.83
CA THR A 94 8.14 -9.34 0.40
C THR A 94 7.20 -9.34 1.61
N ILE A 95 7.17 -10.45 2.34
CA ILE A 95 6.44 -10.56 3.62
C ILE A 95 7.44 -10.44 4.78
N VAL A 96 7.14 -9.58 5.75
CA VAL A 96 7.95 -9.37 6.96
C VAL A 96 7.07 -9.53 8.19
N SER A 97 7.45 -10.41 9.13
CA SER A 97 6.66 -10.68 10.33
C SER A 97 7.23 -10.01 11.59
N TYR A 98 6.35 -9.61 12.51
CA TYR A 98 6.76 -9.13 13.84
C TYR A 98 7.57 -10.18 14.62
N LYS A 99 7.27 -11.47 14.42
CA LYS A 99 8.06 -12.55 15.04
C LYS A 99 9.51 -12.54 14.56
N GLN A 100 9.76 -12.27 13.28
CA GLN A 100 11.11 -12.14 12.73
C GLN A 100 11.80 -10.83 13.16
N LEU A 101 11.09 -9.71 13.18
CA LEU A 101 11.67 -8.39 13.47
C LEU A 101 11.93 -8.11 14.96
N TYR A 102 11.11 -8.67 15.84
CA TYR A 102 11.07 -8.31 17.27
C TYR A 102 11.08 -9.53 18.20
N GLY A 103 10.81 -10.74 17.70
CA GLY A 103 10.64 -11.95 18.53
C GLY A 103 9.24 -12.12 19.14
N TRP A 104 8.33 -11.18 18.93
CA TRP A 104 6.97 -11.14 19.48
C TRP A 104 5.92 -11.04 18.36
N THR A 105 4.77 -11.69 18.53
CA THR A 105 3.55 -11.40 17.76
C THR A 105 2.66 -10.39 18.51
N MET A 106 1.66 -9.83 17.84
CA MET A 106 0.61 -9.09 18.55
C MET A 106 -0.14 -9.97 19.55
N ASP A 107 -0.40 -11.25 19.25
CA ASP A 107 -1.02 -12.17 20.20
C ASP A 107 -0.15 -12.39 21.46
N ASP A 108 1.18 -12.53 21.28
CA ASP A 108 2.15 -12.62 22.39
C ASP A 108 2.10 -11.34 23.26
N ILE A 109 2.03 -10.17 22.63
CA ILE A 109 1.91 -8.86 23.30
C ILE A 109 0.61 -8.79 24.10
N VAL A 110 -0.54 -9.06 23.49
CA VAL A 110 -1.86 -9.03 24.16
C VAL A 110 -1.91 -10.01 25.34
N SER A 111 -1.22 -11.15 25.26
CA SER A 111 -1.11 -12.10 26.38
C SER A 111 -0.40 -11.53 27.63
N LYS A 112 0.47 -10.52 27.46
CA LYS A 112 1.26 -9.91 28.54
C LYS A 112 0.71 -8.58 29.05
N ILE A 113 0.27 -7.69 28.15
CA ILE A 113 -0.22 -6.35 28.53
C ILE A 113 -1.76 -6.26 28.61
N GLY A 114 -2.47 -7.31 28.16
CA GLY A 114 -3.93 -7.37 28.13
C GLY A 114 -4.55 -6.70 26.90
N LYS A 115 -5.83 -6.35 26.99
CA LYS A 115 -6.62 -5.82 25.85
C LYS A 115 -6.59 -4.29 25.68
N LYS A 116 -5.88 -3.55 26.55
CA LYS A 116 -5.85 -2.08 26.53
C LYS A 116 -4.59 -1.57 25.84
N ASN A 117 -4.72 -0.48 25.07
CA ASN A 117 -3.62 0.23 24.37
C ASN A 117 -2.90 -0.57 23.25
N ASN A 118 -3.44 -1.70 22.81
CA ASN A 118 -2.82 -2.57 21.79
C ASN A 118 -2.58 -1.88 20.43
N CYS A 119 -3.49 -0.98 20.04
CA CYS A 119 -3.33 -0.17 18.81
C CYS A 119 -2.11 0.76 18.88
N THR A 120 -1.70 1.20 20.07
CA THR A 120 -0.52 2.05 20.26
C THR A 120 0.76 1.27 19.96
N PHE A 121 0.88 0.04 20.49
CA PHE A 121 2.02 -0.85 20.20
C PHE A 121 2.04 -1.27 18.72
N CYS A 122 0.89 -1.73 18.19
CA CYS A 122 0.73 -2.05 16.77
C CYS A 122 1.15 -0.88 15.87
N GLY A 123 0.68 0.34 16.13
CA GLY A 123 1.02 1.51 15.32
C GLY A 123 2.49 1.95 15.40
N VAL A 124 3.22 1.63 16.47
CA VAL A 124 4.67 1.82 16.55
C VAL A 124 5.41 0.73 15.78
N PHE A 125 5.11 -0.54 16.05
CA PHE A 125 5.77 -1.67 15.40
C PHE A 125 5.50 -1.72 13.89
N ARG A 126 4.32 -1.29 13.42
CA ARG A 126 3.98 -1.26 11.99
C ARG A 126 4.82 -0.26 11.23
N ARG A 127 5.04 0.94 11.78
CA ARG A 127 5.91 1.97 11.18
C ARG A 127 7.36 1.49 11.11
N GLN A 128 7.88 0.94 12.22
CA GLN A 128 9.23 0.37 12.26
C GLN A 128 9.39 -0.87 11.33
N ALA A 129 8.32 -1.65 11.14
CA ALA A 129 8.34 -2.82 10.26
C ALA A 129 8.29 -2.44 8.77
N LEU A 130 7.55 -1.37 8.42
CA LEU A 130 7.58 -0.80 7.08
C LEU A 130 8.96 -0.23 6.74
N ASP A 131 9.56 0.55 7.63
CA ASP A 131 10.90 1.14 7.49
C ASP A 131 11.98 0.07 7.27
N ARG A 132 12.05 -0.93 8.17
CA ARG A 132 12.96 -2.08 8.04
C ARG A 132 12.65 -2.97 6.84
N GLY A 133 11.37 -3.07 6.46
CA GLY A 133 10.93 -3.84 5.30
C GLY A 133 11.39 -3.18 3.99
N ALA A 134 11.29 -1.86 3.89
CA ALA A 134 11.78 -1.09 2.76
C ALA A 134 13.30 -1.27 2.56
N LEU A 135 14.08 -1.10 3.63
CA LEU A 135 15.54 -1.35 3.59
C LEU A 135 15.89 -2.79 3.16
N LYS A 136 15.12 -3.79 3.61
CA LYS A 136 15.32 -5.19 3.22
C LYS A 136 15.02 -5.44 1.74
N VAL A 137 14.00 -4.76 1.20
CA VAL A 137 13.62 -4.81 -0.22
C VAL A 137 14.66 -4.11 -1.09
N GLU A 138 15.11 -2.92 -0.69
CA GLU A 138 16.15 -2.16 -1.39
C GLU A 138 17.46 -2.97 -1.51
N LEU A 139 17.92 -3.58 -0.42
CA LEU A 139 19.09 -4.47 -0.41
C LEU A 139 18.91 -5.73 -1.28
N ALA A 140 17.68 -6.24 -1.43
CA ALA A 140 17.41 -7.39 -2.29
C ALA A 140 17.56 -7.01 -3.77
N ASN A 141 17.01 -5.87 -4.19
CA ASN A 141 17.10 -5.41 -5.57
C ASN A 141 18.53 -5.06 -6.01
N TRP A 142 19.31 -4.41 -5.14
CA TRP A 142 20.72 -4.09 -5.43
C TRP A 142 21.61 -5.32 -5.68
N SER A 143 21.21 -6.50 -5.20
CA SER A 143 21.97 -7.75 -5.40
C SER A 143 21.90 -8.28 -6.84
N LEU A 144 20.87 -7.92 -7.62
CA LEU A 144 20.68 -8.41 -8.99
C LEU A 144 21.46 -7.57 -10.02
N ASP A 145 21.46 -6.23 -9.89
CA ASP A 145 22.20 -5.36 -10.82
C ASP A 145 23.74 -5.48 -10.65
N THR A 146 24.22 -5.73 -9.44
CA THR A 146 25.67 -5.76 -9.15
C THR A 146 26.36 -7.02 -9.73
N MET A 147 25.63 -8.09 -10.06
CA MET A 147 26.19 -9.31 -10.66
C MET A 147 26.24 -9.31 -12.20
N LEU A 148 25.73 -8.27 -12.87
CA LEU A 148 25.75 -8.16 -14.35
C LEU A 148 26.82 -7.18 -14.89
N THR A 149 27.68 -6.63 -14.02
CA THR A 149 28.75 -5.68 -14.43
C THR A 149 30.11 -5.99 -13.78
N ILE A 150 30.48 -7.27 -13.65
CA ILE A 150 31.84 -7.74 -13.33
C ILE A 150 32.19 -8.91 -14.25
#